data_AF-A0A811SQ70-F1
#
_entry.id   AF-A0A811SQ70-F1
#
_cell.length_a   1.000
_cell.length_b   1.000
_cell.length_c   1.000
_cell.angle_alpha   90.00
_cell.angle_beta   90.00
_cell.angle_gamma   90.00
#
_symmetry.space_group_name_H-M   'P 1'
#
loop_
_entity.id
_entity.type
_entity.pdbx_description
1 polymer ?
#
loop_
_entity_poly.entity_id
_entity_poly.type
_entity_poly.pdbx_seq_one_letter_code
_entity_poly.pdbx_strand_id
1 'polypeptide(L)' 'MAATTNQASLLMQKQLRDLAKHLVDGFSAGLVDDSNVFEWQVTIIGPPNTL' A
#
# COMPACT_ATOMS: atom_id res chain seq x y z
N MET A 1 -29.28 -7.99 -0.28
CA MET A 1 -28.00 -8.58 0.18
C MET A 1 -27.01 -7.43 0.30
N ALA A 2 -26.88 -6.83 1.48
CA ALA A 2 -25.91 -5.76 1.70
C ALA A 2 -24.52 -6.39 1.62
N ALA A 3 -23.72 -6.01 0.63
CA ALA A 3 -22.34 -6.42 0.53
C ALA A 3 -21.67 -6.12 1.88
N THR A 4 -21.19 -7.14 2.57
CA THR A 4 -20.31 -6.99 3.72
C THR A 4 -19.00 -6.44 3.19
N THR A 5 -18.97 -5.15 2.87
CA THR A 5 -17.75 -4.44 2.55
C THR A 5 -16.85 -4.60 3.76
N ASN A 6 -15.86 -5.47 3.61
CA ASN A 6 -14.96 -5.85 4.68
C ASN A 6 -14.24 -4.59 5.15
N GLN A 7 -14.42 -4.16 6.40
CA GLN A 7 -13.82 -2.90 6.87
C GLN A 7 -12.30 -2.87 6.69
N ALA A 8 -11.66 -4.04 6.70
CA ALA A 8 -10.25 -4.20 6.36
C ALA A 8 -9.91 -3.74 4.94
N SER A 9 -10.74 -4.04 3.93
CA SER A 9 -10.48 -3.61 2.55
C SER A 9 -10.62 -2.10 2.40
N LEU A 10 -11.60 -1.48 3.06
CA LEU A 10 -11.75 -0.02 3.07
C LEU A 10 -10.54 0.68 3.72
N LEU A 11 -10.03 0.13 4.82
CA LEU A 11 -8.86 0.65 5.49
C LEU A 11 -7.61 0.54 4.60
N MET A 12 -7.36 -0.63 4.00
CA MET A 12 -6.22 -0.83 3.10
C MET A 12 -6.27 0.10 1.90
N GLN A 13 -7.43 0.26 1.26
CA GLN A 13 -7.60 1.22 0.16
C GLN A 13 -7.34 2.66 0.59
N LYS A 14 -7.76 3.05 1.80
CA LYS A 14 -7.47 4.38 2.34
C LYS A 14 -5.97 4.57 2.56
N GLN A 15 -5.31 3.63 3.22
CA GLN A 15 -3.88 3.71 3.49
C GLN A 15 -3.05 3.75 2.22
N LEU A 16 -3.42 2.97 1.20
CA LEU A 16 -2.76 2.99 -0.12
C LEU A 16 -2.85 4.39 -0.75
N ARG A 17 -4.03 5.01 -0.72
CA ARG A 17 -4.23 6.37 -1.23
C ARG A 17 -3.44 7.41 -0.44
N ASP A 18 -3.36 7.26 0.88
CA ASP A 18 -2.62 8.18 1.74
C ASP A 18 -1.10 8.08 1.50
N LEU A 19 -0.59 6.87 1.25
CA LEU A 19 0.78 6.59 0.81
C LEU A 19 1.09 7.23 -0.56
N ALA A 20 0.19 7.12 -1.53
CA ALA A 20 0.37 7.74 -2.84
C ALA A 20 0.42 9.28 -2.79
N LYS A 21 -0.24 9.89 -1.79
CA LYS A 21 -0.22 11.35 -1.57
C LYS A 21 1.02 11.84 -0.84
N HIS A 22 1.62 10.99 0.01
CA HIS A 22 2.80 11.32 0.80
C HIS A 22 3.92 10.37 0.41
N LEU A 23 4.62 10.71 -0.67
CA LEU A 23 5.77 9.94 -1.12
C LEU A 23 6.83 9.95 -0.03
N VAL A 24 7.23 8.76 0.42
CA VAL A 24 8.30 8.56 1.40
C VAL A 24 9.57 8.27 0.61
N ASP A 25 10.61 9.08 0.81
CA ASP A 25 11.88 8.85 0.13
C ASP A 25 12.45 7.48 0.48
N GLY A 26 12.83 6.73 -0.55
CA GLY A 26 13.34 5.38 -0.41
C GLY A 26 12.29 4.32 -0.06
N PHE A 27 11.00 4.62 -0.13
CA PHE A 27 9.94 3.63 0.07
C PHE A 27 8.83 3.80 -0.97
N SER A 28 8.42 2.70 -1.60
CA SER A 28 7.22 2.67 -2.44
C SER A 28 6.40 1.42 -2.16
N ALA A 29 5.07 1.55 -2.26
CA ALA A 29 4.14 0.45 -2.06
C ALA A 29 2.96 0.57 -3.03
N GLY A 30 2.53 -0.56 -3.58
CA GLY A 30 1.41 -0.68 -4.53
C GLY A 30 0.77 -2.06 -4.45
N LEU A 31 -0.41 -2.23 -5.06
CA LEU A 31 -1.00 -3.55 -5.19
C LEU A 31 -0.29 -4.34 -6.29
N VAL A 32 -0.18 -5.66 -6.08
CA VAL A 32 0.30 -6.57 -7.15
C VAL A 32 -0.76 -6.72 -8.23
N ASP A 33 -2.03 -6.81 -7.82
CA ASP A 33 -3.22 -6.89 -8.67
C ASP A 33 -4.36 -6.07 -8.03
N ASP A 34 -5.02 -5.21 -8.81
CA ASP A 34 -6.15 -4.40 -8.37
C ASP A 34 -7.36 -5.24 -7.90
N SER A 35 -7.39 -6.52 -8.30
CA SER A 35 -8.40 -7.50 -7.88
C SER A 35 -8.21 -7.97 -6.43
N ASN A 36 -7.02 -7.82 -5.85
CA ASN A 36 -6.69 -8.28 -4.50
C ASN A 36 -6.00 -7.20 -3.66
N VAL A 37 -6.81 -6.46 -2.90
CA VAL A 37 -6.34 -5.38 -2.01
C VAL A 37 -5.43 -5.83 -0.86
N PHE A 38 -5.28 -7.13 -0.62
CA PHE A 38 -4.45 -7.66 0.47
C PHE A 38 -3.05 -8.07 0.01
N GLU A 39 -2.75 -8.00 -1.29
CA GLU A 39 -1.46 -8.36 -1.86
C GLU A 39 -0.71 -7.13 -2.39
N TRP A 40 0.44 -6.84 -1.77
CA TRP A 40 1.15 -5.60 -1.97
C TRP A 40 2.59 -5.88 -2.42
N GLN A 41 3.04 -5.11 -3.40
CA GLN A 41 4.45 -5.00 -3.75
C GLN A 41 5.04 -3.79 -3.03
N VAL A 42 6.17 -4.00 -2.36
CA VAL A 42 6.88 -2.95 -1.62
C VAL A 42 8.33 -2.90 -2.09
N THR A 43 8.83 -1.70 -2.36
CA THR A 43 10.24 -1.45 -2.64
C THR A 43 10.82 -0.55 -1.55
N ILE A 44 11.98 -0.95 -1.01
CA ILE A 44 12.72 -0.20 0.00
C ILE A 44 14.13 0.06 -0.53
N ILE A 45 14.52 1.33 -0.57
CA ILE A 45 15.87 1.77 -0.89
C ILE A 45 16.59 1.95 0.44
N GLY A 46 17.69 1.23 0.61
CA GLY A 46 18.53 1.36 1.80
C GLY A 46 19.03 2.81 1.95
N PRO A 47 19.10 3.34 3.17
CA PRO A 47 19.64 4.68 3.41
C PRO A 47 21.09 4.77 2.91
N PRO A 48 21.53 5.96 2.47
CA PRO A 48 22.92 6.15 2.09
C PRO A 48 23.84 5.88 3.28
N ASN A 49 25.02 5.31 3.02
CA ASN A 49 26.10 5.04 4.00
C ASN A 49 25.82 3.93 5.02
N THR A 50 25.08 2.88 4.66
CA THR A 50 24.89 1.68 5.51
C THR A 50 25.51 0.40 4.92
N LEU A 51 26.64 0.52 4.22
CA LEU A 51 27.50 -0.59 3.79
C LEU A 51 28.90 -0.46 4.39
#